data_AF-A0A964IEP8-F1
#
_entry.id   AF-A0A964IEP8-F1
#
_cell.length_a   1.000
_cell.length_b   1.000
_cell.length_c   1.000
_cell.angle_alpha   90.00
_cell.angle_beta   90.00
_cell.angle_gamma   90.00
#
_symmetry.space_group_name_H-M   'P 1'
#
loop_
_entity.id
_entity.type
_entity.pdbx_description
1 polymer ?
#
loop_
_entity_poly.entity_id
_entity_poly.type
_entity_poly.pdbx_seq_one_letter_code
_entity_poly.pdbx_strand_id
1 'polypeptide(L)'
;MVRFPWALDEGLLQRAMGVTSAGGQPIDGTVAVRAQEMEWTFTPAAAWRNAPHALAILTVLEDPAGNKVGQAFEFEMFAQPRTADAEQITILFRPRS
;
A
#
# COMPACT_ATOMS: atom_id res chain seq x y z
N MET A 1 -2.42 -5.78 -9.12
CA MET A 1 -2.58 -4.32 -9.19
C MET A 1 -3.36 -3.84 -7.98
N VAL A 2 -3.17 -2.58 -7.61
CA VAL A 2 -3.98 -1.82 -6.66
C VAL A 2 -4.55 -0.63 -7.42
N ARG A 3 -5.84 -0.33 -7.24
CA ARG A 3 -6.51 0.81 -7.88
C ARG A 3 -6.98 1.78 -6.82
N PHE A 4 -6.81 3.06 -7.11
CA PHE A 4 -7.21 4.18 -6.26
C PHE A 4 -8.36 4.94 -6.93
N PRO A 5 -9.29 5.52 -6.16
CA PRO A 5 -10.40 6.31 -6.70
C PRO A 5 -9.97 7.69 -7.23
N TRP A 6 -8.76 8.12 -6.92
CA TRP A 6 -8.15 9.39 -7.28
C TRP A 6 -6.65 9.21 -7.52
N ALA A 7 -6.07 10.13 -8.31
CA ALA A 7 -4.63 10.17 -8.56
C ALA A 7 -3.89 10.45 -7.25
N LEU A 8 -2.88 9.64 -6.94
CA LEU A 8 -1.99 9.85 -5.81
C LEU A 8 -0.63 10.37 -6.28
N ASP A 9 0.22 10.81 -5.35
CA ASP A 9 1.58 11.20 -5.70
C ASP A 9 2.39 9.99 -6.20
N GLU A 10 2.90 10.08 -7.44
CA GLU A 10 3.66 9.00 -8.07
C GLU A 10 4.88 8.60 -7.24
N GLY A 11 5.61 9.60 -6.71
CA GLY A 11 6.80 9.37 -5.91
C GLY A 11 6.51 8.61 -4.61
N LEU A 12 5.40 8.93 -3.96
CA LEU A 12 4.90 8.18 -2.80
C LEU A 12 4.44 6.78 -3.20
N LEU A 13 3.69 6.61 -4.28
CA LEU A 13 3.30 5.28 -4.76
C LEU A 13 4.50 4.37 -5.04
N GLN A 14 5.61 4.93 -5.54
CA GLN A 14 6.84 4.18 -5.80
C GLN A 14 7.59 3.77 -4.53
N ARG A 15 7.61 4.60 -3.49
CA ARG A 15 8.46 4.39 -2.28
C ARG A 15 7.71 3.92 -1.03
N ALA A 16 6.41 4.19 -0.95
CA ALA A 16 5.58 3.92 0.23
C ALA A 16 4.85 2.58 0.14
N MET A 17 4.96 1.85 -0.97
CA MET A 17 4.34 0.54 -1.14
C MET A 17 5.36 -0.49 -1.60
N GLY A 18 5.21 -1.71 -1.09
CA GLY A 18 6.05 -2.83 -1.46
C GLY A 18 5.36 -4.16 -1.21
N VAL A 19 5.96 -5.24 -1.70
CA VAL A 19 5.47 -6.60 -1.42
C VAL A 19 6.48 -7.32 -0.56
N THR A 20 5.98 -8.04 0.45
CA THR A 20 6.76 -8.93 1.29
C THR A 20 6.25 -10.36 1.21
N SER A 21 7.13 -11.32 1.48
CA SER A 21 6.76 -12.71 1.73
C SER A 21 6.01 -12.85 3.05
N ALA A 22 5.39 -14.03 3.29
CA ALA A 22 4.76 -14.34 4.58
C ALA A 22 5.72 -14.19 5.79
N GLY A 23 7.04 -14.33 5.58
CA GLY A 23 8.06 -14.14 6.61
C GLY A 23 8.52 -12.68 6.79
N GLY A 24 7.83 -11.71 6.16
CA GLY A 24 8.16 -10.29 6.24
C GLY A 24 9.33 -9.84 5.37
N GLN A 25 9.97 -10.76 4.63
CA GLN A 25 11.09 -10.40 3.75
C GLN A 25 10.59 -9.67 2.51
N PRO A 26 11.18 -8.52 2.12
CA PRO A 26 10.88 -7.83 0.87
C PRO A 26 11.04 -8.77 -0.34
N ILE A 27 10.16 -8.61 -1.33
CA ILE A 27 10.27 -9.27 -2.62
C ILE A 27 10.76 -8.25 -3.63
N ASP A 28 11.85 -8.60 -4.32
CA ASP A 28 12.38 -7.78 -5.41
C ASP A 28 11.44 -7.81 -6.61
N GLY A 29 11.27 -6.66 -7.24
CA GLY A 29 10.43 -6.49 -8.40
C GLY A 29 10.41 -5.06 -8.90
N THR A 30 9.68 -4.86 -9.99
CA THR A 30 9.49 -3.55 -10.60
C THR A 30 8.10 -3.02 -10.29
N VAL A 31 8.04 -1.75 -9.93
CA VAL A 31 6.80 -0.99 -9.76
C VAL A 31 6.50 -0.23 -11.04
N ALA A 32 5.22 -0.22 -11.43
CA ALA A 32 4.70 0.68 -12.45
C ALA A 32 3.48 1.42 -11.88
N VAL A 33 3.51 2.75 -12.01
CA VAL A 33 2.37 3.62 -11.77
C VAL A 33 1.73 3.94 -13.12
N ARG A 34 0.41 3.79 -13.22
CA ARG A 34 -0.35 3.87 -14.48
C ARG A 34 -1.68 4.57 -14.25
N ALA A 35 -2.39 4.77 -15.36
CA ALA A 35 -3.76 5.32 -15.37
C ALA A 35 -3.86 6.66 -14.62
N GLN A 36 -2.98 7.61 -14.96
CA GLN A 36 -2.91 8.93 -14.30
C GLN A 36 -2.79 8.77 -12.77
N GLU A 37 -1.78 8.00 -12.35
CA GLU A 37 -1.46 7.76 -10.94
C GLU A 37 -2.57 7.12 -10.09
N MET A 38 -3.58 6.51 -10.74
CA MET A 38 -4.68 5.79 -10.08
C MET A 38 -4.46 4.28 -10.02
N GLU A 39 -3.41 3.75 -10.64
CA GLU A 39 -3.10 2.33 -10.62
C GLU A 39 -1.63 2.10 -10.25
N TRP A 40 -1.42 1.22 -9.27
CA TRP A 40 -0.10 0.70 -8.94
C TRP A 40 -0.02 -0.79 -9.25
N THR A 41 1.04 -1.18 -9.95
CA THR A 41 1.31 -2.58 -10.28
C THR A 41 2.73 -2.94 -9.86
N PHE A 42 2.85 -4.11 -9.24
CA PHE A 42 4.13 -4.72 -8.90
C PHE A 42 4.30 -6.02 -9.68
N THR A 43 5.45 -6.13 -10.32
CA THR A 43 5.88 -7.34 -11.04
C THR A 43 7.13 -7.89 -10.35
N PRO A 44 7.08 -9.08 -9.74
CA PRO A 44 8.24 -9.63 -9.04
C PRO A 44 9.34 -9.99 -10.06
N ALA A 45 10.60 -9.88 -9.64
CA ALA A 45 11.75 -10.25 -10.46
C ALA A 45 11.81 -11.77 -10.73
N ALA A 46 11.25 -12.57 -9.81
CA ALA A 46 11.08 -14.01 -9.95
C ALA A 46 9.60 -14.38 -10.00
N ALA A 47 9.26 -15.53 -10.59
CA ALA A 47 7.89 -16.02 -10.62
C ALA A 47 7.29 -16.11 -9.21
N TRP A 48 6.01 -15.73 -9.08
CA TRP A 48 5.28 -15.82 -7.83
C TRP A 48 5.31 -17.25 -7.29
N ARG A 49 5.67 -17.40 -6.01
CA ARG A 49 5.48 -18.66 -5.29
C ARG A 49 4.01 -18.82 -4.96
N ASN A 50 3.49 -20.05 -5.00
CA ASN A 50 2.14 -20.35 -4.54
C ASN A 50 2.09 -20.38 -3.00
N ALA A 51 2.24 -19.19 -2.39
CA ALA A 51 2.30 -18.98 -0.96
C ALA A 51 1.61 -17.64 -0.59
N PRO A 52 1.28 -17.41 0.70
CA PRO A 52 0.81 -16.11 1.16
C PRO A 52 1.88 -15.02 1.01
N HIS A 53 1.42 -13.82 0.67
CA HIS A 53 2.22 -12.61 0.53
C HIS A 53 1.52 -11.45 1.23
N ALA A 54 2.25 -10.37 1.43
CA ALA A 54 1.76 -9.16 2.07
C ALA A 54 2.05 -7.96 1.15
N LEU A 55 1.03 -7.13 0.91
CA LEU A 55 1.22 -5.77 0.42
C LEU A 55 1.45 -4.89 1.63
N ALA A 56 2.59 -4.24 1.68
CA ALA A 56 3.02 -3.40 2.78
C ALA A 56 2.94 -1.93 2.33
N ILE A 57 2.23 -1.10 3.10
CA ILE A 57 1.87 0.28 2.74
C ILE A 57 2.26 1.18 3.90
N LEU A 58 3.19 2.11 3.69
CA LEU A 58 3.57 3.09 4.70
C LEU A 58 2.44 4.09 4.92
N THR A 59 2.19 4.47 6.17
CA THR A 59 1.11 5.41 6.55
C THR A 59 1.37 6.85 6.09
N VAL A 60 2.57 7.15 5.57
CA VAL A 60 2.86 8.41 4.89
C VAL A 60 2.08 8.58 3.57
N LEU A 61 1.55 7.49 3.00
CA LEU A 61 0.73 7.55 1.80
C LEU A 61 -0.55 8.36 2.07
N GLU A 62 -0.74 9.43 1.31
CA GLU A 62 -1.77 10.46 1.52
C GLU A 62 -2.55 10.72 0.22
N ASP A 63 -3.85 10.99 0.33
CA ASP A 63 -4.67 11.44 -0.80
C ASP A 63 -4.56 12.97 -1.06
N PRO A 64 -5.09 13.49 -2.18
CA PRO A 64 -5.01 14.92 -2.47
C PRO A 64 -5.72 15.84 -1.45
N ALA A 65 -6.60 15.30 -0.61
CA ALA A 65 -7.29 16.04 0.44
C ALA A 65 -6.55 16.00 1.78
N GLY A 66 -5.42 15.29 1.88
CA GLY A 66 -4.62 15.20 3.10
C GLY A 66 -4.88 13.95 3.94
N ASN A 67 -5.71 13.01 3.48
CA ASN A 67 -6.04 11.81 4.28
C ASN A 67 -4.95 10.76 4.16
N LYS A 68 -4.37 10.35 5.29
CA LYS A 68 -3.34 9.32 5.36
C LYS A 68 -3.94 7.93 5.52
N VAL A 69 -3.28 6.94 4.90
CA VAL A 69 -3.61 5.52 5.08
C VAL A 69 -3.39 5.12 6.54
N GLY A 70 -4.39 4.50 7.17
CA GLY A 70 -4.34 4.05 8.57
C GLY A 70 -4.75 5.09 9.59
N GLN A 71 -4.94 6.34 9.18
CA GLN A 71 -5.61 7.34 9.98
C GLN A 71 -7.12 7.16 9.85
N ALA A 72 -7.83 7.04 10.98
CA ALA A 72 -9.29 7.04 10.96
C ALA A 72 -9.76 8.44 10.53
N PHE A 73 -10.76 8.50 9.65
CA PHE A 73 -11.44 9.75 9.32
C PHE A 73 -12.12 10.27 10.60
N GLU A 74 -11.61 11.34 11.20
CA GLU A 74 -12.30 12.00 12.32
C GLU A 74 -13.48 12.80 11.75
N PHE A 75 -14.67 12.18 11.70
CA PHE A 75 -15.90 12.98 11.75
C PHE A 75 -16.00 13.55 13.16
N GLU A 76 -16.14 14.87 13.30
CA GLU A 76 -16.25 15.61 14.55
C GLU A 76 -17.42 15.13 15.45
N MET A 77 -17.28 13.97 16.11
CA MET A 77 -18.05 13.58 17.29
C MET A 77 -17.16 12.68 18.16
N PHE A 78 -16.30 13.33 18.96
CA PHE A 78 -15.63 12.80 20.15
C PHE A 78 -15.21 11.32 20.09
N ALA A 79 -14.15 11.01 19.36
CA ALA A 79 -13.42 9.76 19.55
C ALA A 79 -11.97 10.09 19.93
N GLN A 80 -11.48 9.46 21.00
CA GLN A 80 -10.09 9.59 21.44
C GLN A 80 -9.15 9.20 20.29
N PRO A 81 -8.02 9.90 20.10
CA PRO A 81 -7.06 9.55 19.08
C PRO A 81 -6.55 8.13 19.35
N ARG A 82 -6.82 7.19 18.43
CA ARG A 82 -5.99 5.98 18.37
C ARG A 82 -4.64 6.44 17.83
N THR A 83 -3.59 6.25 18.63
CA THR A 83 -2.23 6.42 18.14
C THR A 83 -2.03 5.49 16.94
N ALA A 84 -1.77 6.08 15.79
CA ALA A 84 -1.24 5.37 14.64
C ALA A 84 0.23 5.04 14.91
N ASP A 85 0.49 4.08 15.80
CA ASP A 85 1.84 3.58 16.10
C ASP A 85 2.36 2.62 15.02
N ALA A 86 1.52 2.27 14.03
CA ALA A 86 1.96 1.51 12.87
C ALA A 86 2.42 2.48 11.78
N GLU A 87 3.72 2.59 11.54
CA GLU A 87 4.28 3.28 10.36
C GLU A 87 3.89 2.58 9.03
N GLN A 88 3.27 1.40 9.12
CA GLN A 88 2.93 0.55 7.99
C GLN A 88 1.65 -0.27 8.22
N ILE A 89 0.80 -0.35 7.20
CA ILE A 89 -0.33 -1.27 7.09
C ILE A 89 0.06 -2.45 6.19
N THR A 90 -0.45 -3.63 6.54
CA THR A 90 -0.23 -4.86 5.77
C THR A 90 -1.56 -5.45 5.29
N ILE A 91 -1.64 -5.77 4.00
CA ILE A 91 -2.77 -6.48 3.37
C ILE A 91 -2.28 -7.83 2.86
N LEU A 92 -2.82 -8.93 3.40
CA LEU A 92 -2.47 -10.28 2.96
C LEU A 92 -3.15 -10.63 1.63
N PHE A 93 -2.40 -11.27 0.73
CA PHE A 93 -2.94 -11.74 -0.55
C PHE A 93 -2.28 -13.05 -1.00
N ARG A 94 -2.89 -13.70 -1.99
CA ARG A 94 -2.29 -14.80 -2.76
C ARG A 94 -2.26 -14.44 -4.24
N PRO A 95 -1.16 -14.73 -4.95
CA PRO A 95 -1.09 -14.57 -6.40
C PRO A 95 -2.19 -15.40 -7.07
N ARG A 96 -2.84 -14.84 -8.10
CA ARG A 96 -3.73 -15.61 -8.96
C ARG A 96 -2.89 -16.47 -9.91
N SER A 97 -3.29 -17.72 -10.08
CA SER A 97 -2.71 -18.69 -11.03
C SER A 97 -3.03 -18.32 -12.47
#